data_AF-A0AAV2NCE0-F1
#
_entry.id   AF-A0AAV2NCE0-F1
#
_cell.length_a   1.000
_cell.length_b   1.000
_cell.length_c   1.000
_cell.angle_alpha   90.00
_cell.angle_beta   90.00
_cell.angle_gamma   90.00
#
_symmetry.space_group_name_H-M   'P 1'
#
loop_
_entity.id
_entity.type
_entity.pdbx_description
1 polymer ?
#
loop_
_entity_poly.entity_id
_entity_poly.type
_entity_poly.pdbx_seq_one_letter_code
_entity_poly.pdbx_strand_id
1 'polypeptide(L)'
;MVEEIRVMWCDALEELLQCPVCLDTTQGTKVQCINGHHICNPCRVQLQICPICKSSFIVTRNLAVEQLAAKLHDIKLSLLHPYHALNRRVLHNKVCVATQTEVVSMPSTSSACQTELVNQAEPVMRSEQQKPMLNLAPRVGKGVFPCQIGSCTVELPHGRIIGHIRYHHKDVFYEFSTRDTIFKKRWSLEYILNRDYDFAFHIKEMGLFFLNVTISQMGDLIASVQIVNCIAVSKQFVYTFEAVGTINASYSGPVKSCRVRRECISNDCLHVRENNMRHIIDNKNFFHCNLTIKRRVNYRTNAVQDNEVHVLEDI
;
A
#
# COMPACT_ATOMS: atom_id res chain seq x y z
N MET A 1 10.30 -15.60 -8.31
CA MET A 1 11.14 -14.48 -7.79
C MET A 1 11.21 -13.33 -8.80
N VAL A 2 11.35 -13.60 -10.09
CA VAL A 2 11.39 -12.59 -11.16
C VAL A 2 10.04 -11.87 -11.33
N GLU A 3 8.93 -12.60 -11.19
CA GLU A 3 7.56 -12.09 -11.26
C GLU A 3 7.27 -11.09 -10.15
N GLU A 4 7.78 -11.35 -8.94
CA GLU A 4 7.64 -10.47 -7.79
C GLU A 4 8.39 -9.16 -7.99
N ILE A 5 9.60 -9.22 -8.56
CA ILE A 5 10.38 -8.05 -8.93
C ILE A 5 9.63 -7.22 -9.98
N ARG A 6 9.00 -7.85 -10.99
CA ARG A 6 8.20 -7.16 -12.02
C ARG A 6 7.02 -6.41 -11.43
N VAL A 7 6.25 -7.05 -10.53
CA VAL A 7 5.16 -6.39 -9.79
C VAL A 7 5.69 -5.21 -8.96
N MET A 8 6.83 -5.38 -8.29
CA MET A 8 7.43 -4.30 -7.50
C MET A 8 7.83 -3.09 -8.35
N TRP A 9 8.33 -3.30 -9.57
CA TRP A 9 8.66 -2.23 -10.51
C TRP A 9 7.41 -1.52 -11.02
N CYS A 10 6.32 -2.27 -11.30
CA CYS A 10 5.04 -1.71 -11.67
C CYS A 10 4.49 -0.76 -10.60
N ASP A 11 4.51 -1.18 -9.34
CA ASP A 11 4.04 -0.38 -8.21
C ASP A 11 4.92 0.85 -7.98
N ALA A 12 6.25 0.69 -8.06
CA ALA A 12 7.20 1.78 -7.88
C ALA A 12 7.06 2.85 -8.98
N LEU A 13 6.88 2.43 -10.24
CA LEU A 13 6.66 3.34 -11.35
C LEU A 13 5.35 4.12 -11.19
N GLU A 14 4.28 3.44 -10.77
CA GLU A 14 2.99 4.08 -10.51
C GLU A 14 3.09 5.13 -9.39
N GLU A 15 3.77 4.80 -8.28
CA GLU A 15 4.02 5.74 -7.17
C GLU A 15 4.83 6.97 -7.62
N LEU A 16 5.85 6.77 -8.48
CA LEU A 16 6.68 7.85 -9.01
C LEU A 16 5.93 8.80 -9.93
N LEU A 17 4.85 8.36 -10.59
CA LEU A 17 4.07 9.19 -11.52
C LEU A 17 2.86 9.84 -10.85
N GLN A 18 2.53 9.42 -9.64
CA GLN A 18 1.35 9.87 -8.90
C GLN A 18 1.46 11.34 -8.46
N CYS A 19 0.34 12.07 -8.52
CA CYS A 19 0.25 13.39 -7.91
C CYS A 19 0.21 13.25 -6.38
N PRO A 20 1.09 13.91 -5.61
CA PRO A 20 1.12 13.80 -4.15
C PRO A 20 -0.09 14.44 -3.44
N VAL A 21 -0.95 15.15 -4.18
CA VAL A 21 -2.12 15.84 -3.64
C VAL A 21 -3.37 14.98 -3.79
N CYS A 22 -3.74 14.64 -5.02
CA CYS A 22 -4.95 13.87 -5.31
C CYS A 22 -4.73 12.36 -5.45
N LEU A 23 -3.47 11.92 -5.41
CA LEU A 23 -3.09 10.52 -5.60
C LEU A 23 -3.47 9.97 -6.98
N ASP A 24 -3.63 10.84 -7.97
CA ASP A 24 -3.97 10.44 -9.33
C ASP A 24 -2.73 10.29 -10.22
N THR A 25 -2.70 9.21 -11.01
CA THR A 25 -1.69 8.86 -12.02
C THR A 25 -2.18 9.04 -13.45
N THR A 26 -3.44 9.48 -13.64
CA THR A 26 -4.08 9.64 -14.96
C THR A 26 -3.30 10.54 -15.92
N GLN A 27 -3.56 10.31 -17.21
CA GLN A 27 -3.08 11.15 -18.31
C GLN A 27 -3.60 12.58 -18.17
N GLY A 28 -2.73 13.54 -18.44
CA GLY A 28 -3.07 14.96 -18.37
C GLY A 28 -1.85 15.80 -18.07
N THR A 29 -2.04 17.12 -18.12
CA THR A 29 -0.92 18.06 -17.94
C THR A 29 -0.31 17.91 -16.56
N LYS A 30 1.02 17.69 -16.53
CA LYS A 30 1.82 17.66 -15.30
C LYS A 30 2.70 18.89 -15.28
N VAL A 31 2.79 19.53 -14.12
CA VAL A 31 3.69 20.67 -13.91
C VAL A 31 4.75 20.27 -12.88
N GLN A 32 5.85 21.01 -12.82
CA GLN A 32 6.89 20.78 -11.83
C GLN A 32 7.29 22.05 -11.09
N CYS A 33 7.88 21.90 -9.91
CA CYS A 33 8.53 23.00 -9.23
C CYS A 33 9.98 23.17 -9.67
N ILE A 34 10.63 24.25 -9.23
CA ILE A 34 12.06 24.50 -9.50
C ILE A 34 12.98 23.37 -9.04
N ASN A 35 12.55 22.56 -8.08
CA ASN A 35 13.27 21.40 -7.55
C ASN A 35 12.86 20.07 -8.23
N GLY A 36 12.02 20.10 -9.28
CA GLY A 36 11.67 18.93 -10.07
C GLY A 36 10.51 18.06 -9.54
N HIS A 37 9.88 18.40 -8.42
CA HIS A 37 8.68 17.67 -7.97
C HIS A 37 7.49 17.98 -8.87
N HIS A 38 6.79 16.95 -9.35
CA HIS A 38 5.62 17.13 -10.21
C HIS A 38 4.28 17.03 -9.45
N ILE A 39 3.27 17.71 -9.99
CA ILE A 39 1.86 17.56 -9.61
C ILE A 39 0.98 17.64 -10.87
N CYS A 40 -0.29 17.24 -10.78
CA CYS A 40 -1.24 17.45 -11.87
C CYS A 40 -1.71 18.91 -11.95
N ASN A 41 -2.08 19.37 -13.16
CA ASN A 41 -2.56 20.73 -13.38
C ASN A 41 -3.78 21.12 -12.52
N PRO A 42 -4.80 20.26 -12.33
CA PRO A 42 -5.93 20.58 -11.45
C PRO A 42 -5.49 20.94 -10.01
N CYS A 43 -4.57 20.18 -9.43
CA CYS A 43 -4.02 20.49 -8.10
C CYS A 43 -3.12 21.72 -8.12
N ARG A 44 -2.41 22.00 -9.23
CA ARG A 44 -1.58 23.19 -9.38
C ARG A 44 -2.40 24.48 -9.31
N VAL A 45 -3.57 24.52 -9.95
CA VAL A 45 -4.42 25.71 -9.94
C VAL A 45 -4.86 26.08 -8.52
N GLN A 46 -4.97 25.08 -7.63
CA GLN A 46 -5.35 25.25 -6.23
C GLN A 46 -4.16 25.57 -5.31
N LEU A 47 -2.91 25.51 -5.80
CA LEU A 47 -1.71 25.61 -4.97
C LEU A 47 -0.69 26.58 -5.59
N GLN A 48 -0.26 27.58 -4.83
CA GLN A 48 0.75 28.54 -5.31
C GLN A 48 2.20 28.05 -5.18
N ILE A 49 2.45 27.13 -4.24
CA ILE A 49 3.78 26.57 -3.96
C ILE A 49 3.76 25.04 -3.92
N CYS A 50 4.91 24.42 -4.14
CA CYS A 50 5.05 22.98 -4.10
C CYS A 50 4.65 22.42 -2.73
N PRO A 51 3.73 21.45 -2.64
CA PRO A 51 3.30 20.90 -1.36
C PRO A 51 4.42 20.13 -0.65
N ILE A 52 5.39 19.59 -1.40
CA ILE A 52 6.52 18.79 -0.92
C ILE A 52 7.64 19.70 -0.40
N CYS A 53 8.17 20.60 -1.24
CA CYS A 53 9.38 21.37 -0.92
C CYS A 53 9.16 22.88 -0.72
N LYS A 54 7.91 23.36 -0.79
CA LYS A 54 7.50 24.77 -0.63
C LYS A 54 8.07 25.75 -1.65
N SER A 55 8.82 25.29 -2.64
CA SER A 55 9.34 26.13 -3.73
C SER A 55 8.29 26.45 -4.80
N SER A 56 8.51 27.53 -5.54
CA SER A 56 7.65 27.97 -6.63
C SER A 56 7.57 26.96 -7.78
N PHE A 57 6.42 26.95 -8.45
CA PHE A 57 6.24 26.20 -9.70
C PHE A 57 6.87 26.92 -10.88
N ILE A 58 7.43 26.15 -11.82
CA ILE A 58 7.87 26.70 -13.11
C ILE A 58 6.71 26.70 -14.11
N VAL A 59 6.81 27.56 -15.13
CA VAL A 59 5.76 27.74 -16.14
C VAL A 59 5.68 26.55 -17.10
N THR A 60 6.75 25.76 -17.21
CA THR A 60 6.82 24.65 -18.15
C THR A 60 6.14 23.38 -17.62
N ARG A 61 5.54 22.64 -18.55
CA ARG A 61 4.99 21.30 -18.30
C ARG A 61 6.11 20.28 -18.14
N ASN A 62 5.84 19.22 -17.39
CA ASN A 62 6.71 18.06 -17.27
C ASN A 62 6.30 16.99 -18.29
N LEU A 63 6.68 17.20 -19.55
CA LEU A 63 6.35 16.31 -20.67
C LEU A 63 6.88 14.88 -20.45
N ALA A 64 8.00 14.72 -19.74
CA ALA A 64 8.55 13.40 -19.44
C ALA A 64 7.60 12.57 -18.56
N VAL A 65 7.07 13.16 -17.49
CA VAL A 65 6.08 12.49 -16.63
C VAL A 65 4.78 12.26 -17.39
N GLU A 66 4.34 13.19 -18.24
CA GLU A 66 3.16 13.01 -19.09
C GLU A 66 3.30 11.79 -20.03
N GLN A 67 4.43 11.68 -20.72
CA GLN A 67 4.71 10.56 -21.63
C GLN A 67 4.82 9.22 -20.89
N LEU A 68 5.48 9.20 -19.74
CA LEU A 68 5.58 8.00 -18.91
C LEU A 68 4.21 7.57 -18.37
N ALA A 69 3.38 8.52 -17.91
CA ALA A 69 2.02 8.24 -17.45
C ALA A 69 1.14 7.70 -18.58
N ALA A 70 1.27 8.24 -19.80
CA ALA A 70 0.56 7.74 -20.97
C ALA A 70 0.93 6.29 -21.34
N LYS A 71 2.14 5.86 -21.00
CA LYS A 71 2.65 4.50 -21.23
C LYS A 71 2.59 3.59 -20.01
N LEU A 72 2.09 4.08 -18.88
CA LEU A 72 2.11 3.33 -17.61
C LEU A 72 1.42 1.97 -17.74
N HIS A 73 0.25 1.91 -18.38
CA HIS A 73 -0.47 0.66 -18.59
C HIS A 73 0.32 -0.31 -19.48
N ASP A 74 0.82 0.15 -20.63
CA ASP A 74 1.62 -0.66 -21.55
C ASP A 74 2.88 -1.21 -20.87
N ILE A 75 3.57 -0.38 -20.08
CA ILE A 75 4.77 -0.76 -19.34
C ILE A 75 4.43 -1.81 -18.27
N LYS A 76 3.37 -1.60 -17.49
CA LYS A 76 2.91 -2.58 -16.49
C LYS A 76 2.54 -3.91 -17.15
N LEU A 77 1.80 -3.87 -18.24
CA LEU A 77 1.37 -5.05 -19.00
C LEU A 77 2.57 -5.82 -19.56
N SER A 78 3.55 -5.11 -20.12
CA SER A 78 4.80 -5.68 -20.62
C SER A 78 5.64 -6.33 -19.51
N LEU A 79 5.74 -5.68 -18.35
CA LEU A 79 6.49 -6.18 -17.20
C LEU A 79 5.83 -7.41 -16.60
N LEU A 80 4.51 -7.41 -16.42
CA LEU A 80 3.76 -8.50 -15.79
C LEU A 80 3.54 -9.69 -16.74
N HIS A 81 3.42 -9.45 -18.04
CA HIS A 81 3.14 -10.45 -19.05
C HIS A 81 4.18 -10.39 -20.17
N PRO A 82 5.38 -10.97 -19.97
CA PRO A 82 6.50 -10.87 -20.91
C PRO A 82 6.15 -11.34 -22.33
N TYR A 83 5.23 -12.31 -22.46
CA TYR A 83 4.80 -12.88 -23.73
C TYR A 83 3.56 -12.20 -24.34
N HIS A 84 3.10 -11.07 -23.79
CA HIS A 84 1.93 -10.35 -24.29
C HIS A 84 2.11 -9.87 -25.74
N ALA A 85 1.02 -9.79 -26.52
CA ALA A 85 1.04 -9.42 -27.94
C ALA A 85 1.66 -8.03 -28.20
N LEU A 86 1.55 -7.10 -27.24
CA LEU A 86 2.20 -5.80 -27.29
C LEU A 86 3.73 -5.92 -27.44
N ASN A 87 4.35 -6.86 -26.73
CA ASN A 87 5.80 -7.08 -26.80
C ASN A 87 6.20 -7.68 -28.16
N ARG A 88 5.35 -8.54 -28.76
CA ARG A 88 5.57 -9.09 -30.10
C ARG A 88 5.58 -8.01 -31.18
N ARG A 89 4.73 -6.99 -31.06
CA ARG A 89 4.70 -5.84 -31.99
C ARG A 89 5.98 -4.99 -31.90
N VAL A 90 6.51 -4.79 -30.70
CA VAL A 90 7.75 -4.02 -30.47
C VAL A 90 9.00 -4.80 -30.92
N LEU A 91 8.95 -6.13 -30.85
CA LEU A 91 10.05 -7.04 -31.20
C LEU A 91 9.98 -7.57 -32.65
N HIS A 92 9.06 -7.09 -33.48
CA HIS A 92 9.00 -7.50 -34.89
C HIS A 92 10.38 -7.23 -35.55
N ASN A 93 11.02 -8.28 -36.09
CA ASN A 93 12.38 -8.30 -36.63
C ASN A 93 13.55 -8.18 -35.61
N LYS A 94 13.34 -8.40 -34.30
CA LYS A 94 14.41 -8.44 -33.29
C LYS A 94 14.43 -9.79 -32.55
N VAL A 95 15.50 -10.56 -32.73
CA VAL A 95 15.73 -11.82 -32.01
C VAL A 95 16.17 -11.50 -30.57
N CYS A 96 15.47 -12.06 -29.59
CA CYS A 96 15.85 -11.95 -28.18
C CYS A 96 16.86 -13.08 -27.84
N VAL A 97 18.03 -12.73 -27.31
CA VAL A 97 19.12 -13.67 -26.96
C VAL A 97 18.86 -14.41 -25.63
N ALA A 98 17.71 -14.17 -24.99
CA ALA A 98 17.44 -14.63 -23.62
C ALA A 98 16.78 -16.02 -23.48
N THR A 99 16.75 -16.83 -24.53
CA THR A 99 16.24 -18.21 -24.47
C THR A 99 17.23 -19.20 -25.07
N GLN A 100 18.28 -19.52 -24.31
CA GLN A 100 18.97 -20.80 -24.43
C GLN A 100 18.68 -21.64 -23.19
N THR A 101 17.40 -22.02 -23.02
CA THR A 101 16.94 -23.24 -22.33
C THR A 101 15.43 -23.20 -22.37
N GLU A 102 14.86 -23.89 -23.35
CA GLU A 102 13.67 -24.74 -23.25
C GLU A 102 13.28 -25.12 -24.67
N VAL A 103 13.47 -26.41 -24.96
CA VAL A 103 13.08 -27.02 -26.23
C VAL A 103 11.56 -26.96 -26.28
N VAL A 104 11.02 -26.07 -27.12
CA VAL A 104 9.60 -26.06 -27.45
C VAL A 104 9.33 -27.26 -28.33
N SER A 105 8.74 -28.30 -27.75
CA SER A 105 8.09 -29.36 -28.51
C SER A 105 6.86 -28.77 -29.20
N MET A 106 6.98 -28.48 -30.49
CA MET A 106 5.81 -28.33 -31.38
C MET A 106 5.34 -29.72 -31.81
N PRO A 107 4.03 -30.03 -31.79
CA PRO A 107 3.54 -31.25 -32.41
C PRO A 107 3.55 -31.06 -33.92
N SER A 108 4.41 -31.79 -34.62
CA SER A 108 4.30 -32.00 -36.06
C SER A 108 4.30 -33.49 -36.32
N THR A 109 3.26 -33.92 -37.02
CA THR A 109 2.97 -35.27 -37.47
C THR A 109 4.10 -35.91 -38.29
N SER A 110 4.25 -37.23 -38.12
CA SER A 110 5.03 -38.21 -38.90
C SER A 110 6.55 -37.99 -38.94
N SER A 111 7.41 -38.88 -38.42
CA SER A 111 7.61 -40.25 -38.88
C SER A 111 8.73 -40.93 -38.06
N ALA A 112 8.51 -42.22 -37.76
CA ALA A 112 9.48 -43.32 -37.68
C ALA A 112 10.77 -43.25 -36.81
N CYS A 113 10.83 -44.22 -35.89
CA CYS A 113 11.97 -45.08 -35.49
C CYS A 113 12.78 -44.81 -34.20
N GLN A 114 12.48 -45.66 -33.21
CA GLN A 114 13.38 -46.56 -32.44
C GLN A 114 14.36 -45.98 -31.39
N THR A 115 14.00 -46.24 -30.13
CA THR A 115 14.75 -46.88 -29.00
C THR A 115 16.26 -46.61 -28.82
N GLU A 116 16.67 -46.06 -27.66
CA GLU A 116 17.30 -46.79 -26.52
C GLU A 116 17.86 -45.85 -25.42
N LEU A 117 18.13 -46.48 -24.26
CA LEU A 117 18.30 -45.98 -22.89
C LEU A 117 19.67 -45.35 -22.55
N VAL A 118 19.76 -44.89 -21.29
CA VAL A 118 20.93 -44.94 -20.36
C VAL A 118 21.52 -43.57 -19.99
N ASN A 119 21.15 -43.02 -18.82
CA ASN A 119 21.97 -43.13 -17.60
C ASN A 119 21.37 -42.36 -16.40
N GLN A 120 21.37 -43.05 -15.26
CA GLN A 120 21.08 -42.52 -13.93
C GLN A 120 22.25 -41.70 -13.39
N ALA A 121 21.95 -40.62 -12.68
CA ALA A 121 22.74 -40.16 -11.55
C ALA A 121 21.84 -39.30 -10.63
N GLU A 122 21.44 -39.86 -9.49
CA GLU A 122 20.90 -39.09 -8.37
C GLU A 122 22.01 -38.21 -7.75
N PRO A 123 21.63 -37.06 -7.17
CA PRO A 123 22.07 -36.87 -5.80
C PRO A 123 20.98 -36.31 -4.88
N VAL A 124 20.69 -37.12 -3.85
CA VAL A 124 20.66 -36.76 -2.42
C VAL A 124 19.86 -35.51 -2.03
N MET A 125 18.67 -35.78 -1.49
CA MET A 125 17.87 -34.85 -0.70
C MET A 125 18.64 -34.30 0.51
N ARG A 126 18.68 -32.97 0.64
CA ARG A 126 18.71 -32.30 1.94
C ARG A 126 17.43 -31.50 2.11
N SER A 127 16.61 -31.91 3.08
CA SER A 127 15.37 -31.23 3.43
C SER A 127 15.68 -29.95 4.22
N GLU A 128 15.86 -28.84 3.51
CA GLU A 128 15.62 -27.53 4.13
C GLU A 128 14.11 -27.33 4.23
N GLN A 129 13.58 -27.48 5.44
CA GLN A 129 12.21 -27.08 5.76
C GLN A 129 12.06 -25.58 5.48
N GLN A 130 11.54 -25.26 4.30
CA GLN A 130 11.20 -23.89 3.90
C GLN A 130 10.12 -23.37 4.84
N LYS A 131 10.52 -22.50 5.78
CA LYS A 131 9.59 -21.73 6.60
C LYS A 131 8.75 -20.87 5.63
N PRO A 132 7.41 -20.96 5.63
CA PRO A 132 6.60 -20.23 4.66
C PRO A 132 6.88 -18.72 4.74
N MET A 133 7.11 -18.07 3.59
CA MET A 133 7.48 -16.63 3.44
C MET A 133 6.47 -15.62 4.04
N LEU A 134 5.42 -16.10 4.71
CA LEU A 134 4.33 -15.31 5.26
C LEU A 134 4.73 -14.49 6.50
N ASN A 135 5.84 -14.82 7.14
CA ASN A 135 6.32 -14.21 8.40
C ASN A 135 7.52 -13.28 8.21
N LEU A 136 7.84 -12.85 6.98
CA LEU A 136 8.90 -11.86 6.76
C LEU A 136 8.36 -10.43 6.89
N ALA A 137 9.13 -9.56 7.55
CA ALA A 137 8.84 -8.13 7.66
C ALA A 137 8.58 -7.52 6.26
N PRO A 138 7.63 -6.57 6.13
CA PRO A 138 7.39 -5.94 4.84
C PRO A 138 8.64 -5.25 4.32
N ARG A 139 8.75 -5.12 2.99
CA ARG A 139 9.82 -4.30 2.40
C ARG A 139 9.77 -2.89 2.98
N VAL A 140 10.93 -2.30 3.19
CA VAL A 140 11.03 -0.91 3.66
C VAL A 140 10.74 0.04 2.49
N GLY A 141 9.74 0.89 2.62
CA GLY A 141 9.43 1.93 1.64
C GLY A 141 10.53 3.00 1.58
N LYS A 142 10.88 3.44 0.36
CA LYS A 142 11.85 4.53 0.14
C LYS A 142 11.24 5.88 0.45
N GLY A 143 12.06 6.86 0.83
CA GLY A 143 11.65 8.25 1.12
C GLY A 143 11.45 8.51 2.61
N VAL A 144 10.87 9.68 2.92
CA VAL A 144 10.54 10.11 4.29
C VAL A 144 9.10 9.77 4.64
N PHE A 145 8.84 9.66 5.94
CA PHE A 145 7.53 9.37 6.52
C PHE A 145 7.29 10.33 7.69
N PRO A 146 6.12 10.99 7.74
CA PRO A 146 5.78 11.89 8.82
C PRO A 146 5.44 11.13 10.10
N CYS A 147 5.82 11.71 11.24
CA CYS A 147 5.28 11.31 12.54
C CYS A 147 3.81 11.73 12.62
N GLN A 148 2.93 10.84 13.07
CA GLN A 148 1.49 11.08 13.20
C GLN A 148 1.04 11.21 14.66
N ILE A 149 1.96 11.61 15.56
CA ILE A 149 1.68 11.74 17.00
C ILE A 149 1.58 13.22 17.40
N GLY A 150 0.39 13.63 17.81
CA GLY A 150 0.09 14.98 18.30
C GLY A 150 0.49 16.05 17.29
N SER A 151 1.15 17.10 17.76
CA SER A 151 1.64 18.21 16.94
C SER A 151 3.07 18.00 16.41
N CYS A 152 3.58 16.76 16.39
CA CYS A 152 4.93 16.47 15.93
C CYS A 152 5.05 16.70 14.41
N THR A 153 6.07 17.46 14.00
CA THR A 153 6.30 17.84 12.59
C THR A 153 7.48 17.09 11.95
N VAL A 154 8.05 16.11 12.66
CA VAL A 154 9.23 15.38 12.21
C VAL A 154 8.88 14.42 11.08
N GLU A 155 9.66 14.47 10.00
CA GLU A 155 9.61 13.51 8.90
C GLU A 155 10.97 12.84 8.74
N LEU A 156 10.99 11.50 8.71
CA LEU A 156 12.23 10.72 8.71
C LEU A 156 12.15 9.52 7.77
N PRO A 157 13.30 9.02 7.28
CA PRO A 157 13.35 7.71 6.64
C PRO A 157 12.83 6.61 7.56
N HIS A 158 12.23 5.57 6.98
CA HIS A 158 11.60 4.46 7.71
C HIS A 158 12.50 3.85 8.79
N GLY A 159 13.82 3.70 8.55
CA GLY A 159 14.74 3.13 9.53
C GLY A 159 14.99 4.00 10.78
N ARG A 160 14.66 5.29 10.73
CA ARG A 160 14.96 6.27 11.79
C ARG A 160 13.73 6.66 12.60
N ILE A 161 12.54 6.53 12.04
CA ILE A 161 11.28 6.94 12.68
C ILE A 161 10.94 6.13 13.94
N ILE A 162 11.25 4.83 13.98
CA ILE A 162 11.05 4.00 15.18
C ILE A 162 11.88 4.56 16.35
N GLY A 163 13.13 4.94 16.09
CA GLY A 163 14.00 5.53 17.11
C GLY A 163 13.49 6.88 17.60
N HIS A 164 13.00 7.73 16.69
CA HIS A 164 12.38 9.01 17.03
C HIS A 164 11.16 8.82 17.95
N ILE A 165 10.23 7.95 17.58
CA ILE A 165 9.02 7.69 18.38
C ILE A 165 9.38 7.11 19.76
N ARG A 166 10.32 6.15 19.80
CA ARG A 166 10.75 5.52 21.06
C ARG A 166 11.32 6.54 22.06
N TYR A 167 11.99 7.58 21.57
CA TYR A 167 12.63 8.58 22.42
C TYR A 167 11.71 9.77 22.75
N HIS A 168 10.97 10.29 21.76
CA HIS A 168 10.18 11.53 21.91
C HIS A 168 8.70 11.30 22.21
N HIS A 169 8.18 10.08 21.99
CA HIS A 169 6.76 9.74 22.13
C HIS A 169 6.56 8.43 22.91
N LYS A 170 7.41 8.19 23.91
CA LYS A 170 7.49 6.94 24.67
C LYS A 170 6.16 6.51 25.28
N ASP A 171 5.38 7.45 25.80
CA ASP A 171 4.14 7.15 26.55
C ASP A 171 3.01 6.64 25.66
N VAL A 172 3.11 6.87 24.35
CA VAL A 172 2.12 6.45 23.34
C VAL A 172 2.72 5.44 22.35
N PHE A 173 3.91 4.91 22.64
CA PHE A 173 4.60 3.95 21.80
C PHE A 173 4.63 2.56 22.43
N TYR A 174 4.22 1.55 21.65
CA TYR A 174 4.17 0.17 22.11
C TYR A 174 4.88 -0.78 21.13
N GLU A 175 5.57 -1.79 21.66
CA GLU A 175 6.23 -2.81 20.84
C GLU A 175 5.63 -4.19 21.11
N PHE A 176 5.28 -4.89 20.04
CA PHE A 176 4.63 -6.19 20.11
C PHE A 176 5.35 -7.22 19.23
N SER A 177 5.32 -8.48 19.66
CA SER A 177 5.63 -9.62 18.82
C SER A 177 4.37 -10.45 18.65
N THR A 178 4.01 -10.77 17.41
CA THR A 178 2.93 -11.70 17.09
C THR A 178 3.52 -12.95 16.43
N ARG A 179 2.92 -14.11 16.69
CA ARG A 179 3.25 -15.36 15.99
C ARG A 179 2.39 -15.54 14.73
N ASP A 180 1.33 -14.75 14.61
CA ASP A 180 0.28 -14.87 13.61
C ASP A 180 0.27 -13.65 12.68
N THR A 181 -0.40 -13.78 11.54
CA THR A 181 -0.64 -12.67 10.60
C THR A 181 -1.64 -11.63 11.12
N ILE A 182 -2.09 -11.77 12.37
CA ILE A 182 -3.13 -10.98 13.01
C ILE A 182 -2.60 -10.38 14.31
N PHE A 183 -2.82 -9.10 14.49
CA PHE A 183 -2.61 -8.36 15.73
C PHE A 183 -3.96 -7.92 16.29
N LYS A 184 -4.15 -8.02 17.62
CA LYS A 184 -5.35 -7.56 18.31
C LYS A 184 -4.97 -6.78 19.57
N LYS A 185 -5.66 -5.66 19.82
CA LYS A 185 -5.49 -4.87 21.04
C LYS A 185 -6.81 -4.21 21.44
N ARG A 186 -6.99 -4.04 22.75
CA ARG A 186 -8.11 -3.31 23.34
C ARG A 186 -7.64 -2.04 24.05
N TRP A 187 -8.46 -1.01 24.03
CA TRP A 187 -8.31 0.21 24.80
C TRP A 187 -9.62 0.59 25.49
N SER A 188 -9.48 1.37 26.55
CA SER A 188 -10.57 2.11 27.18
C SER A 188 -10.12 3.56 27.20
N LEU A 189 -10.85 4.43 26.51
CA LEU A 189 -10.49 5.83 26.31
C LEU A 189 -11.59 6.69 26.91
N GLU A 190 -11.21 7.78 27.57
CA GLU A 190 -12.17 8.73 28.11
C GLU A 190 -12.83 9.50 26.97
N TYR A 191 -14.13 9.75 27.07
CA TYR A 191 -14.86 10.54 26.09
C TYR A 191 -14.74 12.03 26.43
N ILE A 192 -13.74 12.68 25.83
CA ILE A 192 -13.45 14.10 26.02
C ILE A 192 -13.63 14.79 24.67
N LEU A 193 -14.48 15.83 24.62
CA LEU A 193 -14.69 16.61 23.39
C LEU A 193 -13.40 17.26 22.91
N ASN A 194 -13.22 17.32 21.59
CA ASN A 194 -12.05 17.92 20.94
C ASN A 194 -10.71 17.32 21.42
N ARG A 195 -10.68 15.99 21.55
CA ARG A 195 -9.50 15.25 22.03
C ARG A 195 -9.02 14.25 20.99
N ASP A 196 -7.72 14.29 20.74
CA ASP A 196 -7.02 13.29 19.94
C ASP A 196 -6.29 12.28 20.84
N TYR A 197 -6.39 11.02 20.45
CA TYR A 197 -5.67 9.89 21.00
C TYR A 197 -4.84 9.26 19.89
N ASP A 198 -3.56 9.63 19.85
CA ASP A 198 -2.61 9.13 18.87
C ASP A 198 -1.72 8.06 19.51
N PHE A 199 -1.65 6.88 18.89
CA PHE A 199 -0.82 5.78 19.33
C PHE A 199 0.09 5.31 18.21
N ALA A 200 1.32 4.96 18.55
CA ALA A 200 2.25 4.29 17.65
C ALA A 200 2.53 2.87 18.18
N PHE A 201 2.53 1.89 17.29
CA PHE A 201 2.96 0.55 17.68
C PHE A 201 3.74 -0.17 16.61
N HIS A 202 4.88 -0.71 17.03
CA HIS A 202 5.76 -1.51 16.20
C HIS A 202 5.44 -2.99 16.45
N ILE A 203 4.86 -3.64 15.45
CA ILE A 203 4.53 -5.07 15.48
C ILE A 203 5.61 -5.78 14.67
N LYS A 204 6.41 -6.62 15.34
CA LYS A 204 7.47 -7.40 14.71
C LYS A 204 6.91 -8.17 13.50
N GLU A 205 7.62 -8.13 12.38
CA GLU A 205 7.24 -8.75 11.09
C GLU A 205 5.99 -8.16 10.39
N MET A 206 5.27 -7.22 11.00
CA MET A 206 4.15 -6.51 10.35
C MET A 206 4.46 -5.03 10.04
N GLY A 207 5.28 -4.38 10.87
CA GLY A 207 5.71 -2.99 10.64
C GLY A 207 5.29 -2.04 11.76
N LEU A 208 5.48 -0.75 11.51
CA LEU A 208 5.12 0.34 12.42
C LEU A 208 3.81 0.98 11.95
N PHE A 209 2.83 1.04 12.85
CA PHE A 209 1.50 1.56 12.58
C PHE A 209 1.19 2.73 13.51
N PHE A 210 0.37 3.65 13.01
CA PHE A 210 -0.27 4.70 13.78
C PHE A 210 -1.76 4.40 13.87
N LEU A 211 -2.32 4.52 15.07
CA LEU A 211 -3.76 4.58 15.32
C LEU A 211 -4.08 6.00 15.75
N ASN A 212 -4.95 6.67 15.01
CA ASN A 212 -5.42 8.01 15.31
C ASN A 212 -6.91 7.93 15.63
N VAL A 213 -7.28 8.32 16.85
CA VAL A 213 -8.68 8.36 17.31
C VAL A 213 -8.98 9.78 17.77
N THR A 214 -9.99 10.40 17.17
CA THR A 214 -10.40 11.78 17.45
C THR A 214 -11.83 11.79 17.95
N ILE A 215 -12.08 12.50 19.05
CA ILE A 215 -13.41 12.96 19.43
C ILE A 215 -13.52 14.42 18.99
N SER A 216 -14.40 14.69 18.01
CA SER A 216 -14.56 16.03 17.46
C SER A 216 -15.20 16.99 18.46
N GLN A 217 -15.21 18.29 18.14
CA GLN A 217 -15.97 19.28 18.93
C GLN A 217 -17.48 19.00 18.94
N MET A 218 -17.99 18.34 17.90
CA MET A 218 -19.39 17.93 17.83
C MET A 218 -19.68 16.64 18.61
N GLY A 219 -18.65 15.96 19.14
CA GLY A 219 -18.80 14.68 19.85
C GLY A 219 -18.71 13.44 18.94
N ASP A 220 -18.38 13.62 17.67
CA ASP A 220 -18.19 12.50 16.76
C ASP A 220 -16.89 11.75 17.06
N LEU A 221 -16.92 10.42 17.05
CA LEU A 221 -15.74 9.57 17.10
C LEU A 221 -15.27 9.27 15.68
N ILE A 222 -14.01 9.57 15.38
CA ILE A 222 -13.34 9.25 14.12
C ILE A 222 -12.11 8.41 14.43
N ALA A 223 -11.93 7.25 13.78
CA ALA A 223 -10.77 6.39 14.02
C ALA A 223 -10.19 5.80 12.73
N SER A 224 -8.87 5.98 12.54
CA SER A 224 -8.14 5.49 11.37
C SER A 224 -6.80 4.87 11.73
N VAL A 225 -6.33 3.97 10.86
CA VAL A 225 -5.02 3.30 11.01
C VAL A 225 -4.17 3.53 9.77
N GLN A 226 -2.94 3.95 10.00
CA GLN A 226 -1.93 4.15 8.96
C GLN A 226 -0.68 3.32 9.24
N ILE A 227 0.07 2.99 8.19
CA ILE A 227 1.38 2.33 8.29
C ILE A 227 2.49 3.29 7.86
N VAL A 228 3.63 3.18 8.54
CA VAL A 228 4.88 3.81 8.13
C VAL A 228 5.51 3.02 7.00
N ASN A 229 4.92 3.10 5.81
CA ASN A 229 5.43 2.50 4.59
C ASN A 229 4.75 3.10 3.35
N CYS A 230 5.17 2.72 2.15
CA CYS A 230 4.52 3.17 0.92
C CYS A 230 3.16 2.52 0.71
N ILE A 231 2.36 3.09 -0.19
CA ILE A 231 0.98 2.66 -0.49
C ILE A 231 0.94 1.18 -0.92
N ALA A 232 1.92 0.74 -1.73
CA ALA A 232 1.99 -0.66 -2.17
C ALA A 232 2.10 -1.65 -1.00
N VAL A 233 2.85 -1.29 0.05
CA VAL A 233 2.97 -2.12 1.25
C VAL A 233 1.72 -2.01 2.12
N SER A 234 1.09 -0.84 2.20
CA SER A 234 -0.13 -0.66 3.01
C SER A 234 -1.29 -1.55 2.53
N LYS A 235 -1.40 -1.79 1.22
CA LYS A 235 -2.40 -2.70 0.62
C LYS A 235 -2.31 -4.15 1.11
N GLN A 236 -1.19 -4.55 1.72
CA GLN A 236 -1.03 -5.88 2.33
C GLN A 236 -1.79 -6.01 3.65
N PHE A 237 -2.27 -4.91 4.23
CA PHE A 237 -2.90 -4.91 5.54
C PHE A 237 -4.32 -4.37 5.48
N VAL A 238 -5.18 -5.01 6.26
CA VAL A 238 -6.49 -4.49 6.62
C VAL A 238 -6.55 -4.30 8.12
N TYR A 239 -7.41 -3.40 8.55
CA TYR A 239 -7.74 -3.26 9.94
C TYR A 239 -9.25 -3.30 10.15
N THR A 240 -9.63 -3.74 11.34
CA THR A 240 -10.98 -3.61 11.87
C THR A 240 -10.87 -2.82 13.16
N PHE A 241 -11.58 -1.70 13.26
CA PHE A 241 -11.70 -0.93 14.48
C PHE A 241 -13.16 -0.94 14.92
N GLU A 242 -13.39 -1.35 16.17
CA GLU A 242 -14.71 -1.47 16.77
C GLU A 242 -14.77 -0.62 18.04
N ALA A 243 -15.81 0.19 18.17
CA ALA A 243 -16.21 0.85 19.40
C ALA A 243 -17.40 0.08 20.01
N VAL A 244 -17.28 -0.33 21.27
CA VAL A 244 -18.17 -1.27 21.93
C VAL A 244 -18.94 -0.56 23.04
N GLY A 245 -20.25 -0.78 23.07
CA GLY A 245 -21.13 -0.37 24.16
C GLY A 245 -22.46 -1.12 24.09
N THR A 246 -23.58 -0.44 24.34
CA THR A 246 -24.91 -1.03 24.14
C THR A 246 -25.18 -1.30 22.66
N ILE A 247 -24.64 -0.45 21.79
CA ILE A 247 -24.60 -0.65 20.34
C ILE A 247 -23.14 -0.60 19.92
N ASN A 248 -22.69 -1.61 19.16
CA ASN A 248 -21.35 -1.60 18.61
C ASN A 248 -21.33 -0.83 17.29
N ALA A 249 -20.26 -0.08 17.06
CA ALA A 249 -19.93 0.50 15.77
C ALA A 249 -18.61 -0.09 15.30
N SER A 250 -18.51 -0.48 14.03
CA SER A 250 -17.30 -1.06 13.48
C SER A 250 -17.02 -0.59 12.07
N TYR A 251 -15.73 -0.52 11.74
CA TYR A 251 -15.23 -0.28 10.39
C TYR A 251 -14.18 -1.33 10.08
N SER A 252 -14.23 -1.88 8.86
CA SER A 252 -13.20 -2.78 8.34
C SER A 252 -12.76 -2.32 6.95
N GLY A 253 -11.47 -2.04 6.79
CA GLY A 253 -10.96 -1.47 5.56
C GLY A 253 -9.44 -1.60 5.40
N PRO A 254 -8.90 -1.08 4.28
CA PRO A 254 -7.46 -1.13 4.03
C PRO A 254 -6.69 -0.18 4.94
N VAL A 255 -5.48 -0.58 5.34
CA VAL A 255 -4.54 0.34 6.00
C VAL A 255 -3.95 1.28 4.95
N LYS A 256 -3.88 2.58 5.27
CA LYS A 256 -3.29 3.60 4.38
C LYS A 256 -1.83 3.87 4.74
N SER A 257 -1.05 4.43 3.82
CA SER A 257 0.27 4.97 4.14
C SER A 257 0.12 6.24 5.00
N CYS A 258 0.99 6.45 5.99
CA CYS A 258 1.05 7.70 6.75
C CYS A 258 1.48 8.93 5.92
N ARG A 259 1.85 8.75 4.65
CA ARG A 259 2.04 9.84 3.69
C ARG A 259 0.72 10.45 3.22
N VAL A 260 -0.37 9.69 3.33
CA VAL A 260 -1.72 10.20 3.02
C VAL A 260 -2.13 11.11 4.16
N ARG A 261 -2.55 12.33 3.83
CA ARG A 261 -3.03 13.28 4.84
C ARG A 261 -4.37 12.85 5.42
N ARG A 262 -4.62 13.20 6.69
CA ARG A 262 -5.83 12.81 7.43
C ARG A 262 -7.11 13.31 6.75
N GLU A 263 -7.08 14.49 6.11
CA GLU A 263 -8.26 15.06 5.43
C GLU A 263 -8.72 14.20 4.24
N CYS A 264 -7.83 13.40 3.66
CA CYS A 264 -8.13 12.50 2.54
C CYS A 264 -8.66 11.12 2.99
N ILE A 265 -8.82 10.88 4.29
CA ILE A 265 -9.21 9.57 4.86
C ILE A 265 -10.69 9.57 5.31
N SER A 266 -11.42 10.68 5.17
CA SER A 266 -12.78 10.86 5.73
C SER A 266 -13.77 9.75 5.38
N ASN A 267 -13.64 9.12 4.21
CA ASN A 267 -14.55 8.05 3.76
C ASN A 267 -14.01 6.62 4.04
N ASP A 268 -12.76 6.49 4.49
CA ASP A 268 -12.07 5.22 4.72
C ASP A 268 -11.66 5.06 6.19
N CYS A 269 -12.59 5.36 7.11
CA CYS A 269 -12.36 5.25 8.55
C CYS A 269 -13.65 4.91 9.31
N LEU A 270 -13.52 4.58 10.60
CA LEU A 270 -14.70 4.54 11.48
C LEU A 270 -15.13 5.98 11.74
N HIS A 271 -16.39 6.29 11.47
CA HIS A 271 -17.02 7.55 11.90
C HIS A 271 -18.34 7.23 12.61
N VAL A 272 -18.40 7.55 13.90
CA VAL A 272 -19.61 7.41 14.72
C VAL A 272 -20.07 8.80 15.12
N ARG A 273 -21.29 9.16 14.75
CA ARG A 273 -21.90 10.44 15.13
C ARG A 273 -22.17 10.51 16.63
N GLU A 274 -22.14 11.70 17.20
CA GLU A 274 -22.43 11.96 18.62
C GLU A 274 -23.71 11.27 19.12
N ASN A 275 -24.81 11.32 18.34
CA ASN A 275 -26.07 10.66 18.66
C ASN A 275 -25.96 9.15 18.87
N ASN A 276 -24.97 8.50 18.25
CA ASN A 276 -24.67 7.08 18.44
C ASN A 276 -23.64 6.86 19.54
N MET A 277 -22.74 7.83 19.79
CA MET A 277 -21.75 7.76 20.86
C MET A 277 -22.37 7.61 22.25
N ARG A 278 -23.54 8.21 22.50
CA ARG A 278 -24.28 8.03 23.77
C ARG A 278 -24.64 6.57 24.08
N HIS A 279 -24.68 5.70 23.08
CA HIS A 279 -24.94 4.25 23.23
C HIS A 279 -23.65 3.42 23.30
N ILE A 280 -22.50 4.07 23.16
CA ILE A 280 -21.15 3.46 23.20
C ILE A 280 -20.44 3.79 24.52
N ILE A 281 -20.63 5.03 25.00
CA ILE A 281 -19.99 5.52 26.22
C ILE A 281 -20.62 4.86 27.45
N ASP A 282 -19.79 4.42 28.39
CA ASP A 282 -20.19 3.82 29.64
C ASP A 282 -20.58 4.86 30.70
N ASN A 283 -21.07 4.38 31.85
CA ASN A 283 -21.50 5.24 32.95
C ASN A 283 -20.35 6.03 33.61
N LYS A 284 -19.09 5.76 33.24
CA LYS A 284 -17.88 6.44 33.74
C LYS A 284 -17.30 7.41 32.72
N ASN A 285 -18.01 7.68 31.63
CA ASN A 285 -17.55 8.52 30.52
C ASN A 285 -16.37 7.93 29.74
N PHE A 286 -16.27 6.60 29.63
CA PHE A 286 -15.30 5.90 28.81
C PHE A 286 -15.98 5.17 27.65
N PHE A 287 -15.28 5.06 26.53
CA PHE A 287 -15.65 4.12 25.47
C PHE A 287 -14.57 3.05 25.32
N HIS A 288 -14.99 1.83 25.06
CA HIS A 288 -14.10 0.69 24.86
C HIS A 288 -13.94 0.41 23.37
N CYS A 289 -12.72 0.13 22.94
CA CYS A 289 -12.48 -0.17 21.53
C CYS A 289 -11.52 -1.33 21.31
N ASN A 290 -11.72 -2.01 20.19
CA ASN A 290 -10.92 -3.15 19.74
C ASN A 290 -10.31 -2.79 18.38
N LEU A 291 -8.98 -2.94 18.26
CA LEU A 291 -8.30 -2.93 16.96
C LEU A 291 -7.86 -4.34 16.63
N THR A 292 -8.14 -4.73 15.40
CA THR A 292 -7.52 -5.87 14.73
C THR A 292 -6.76 -5.38 13.51
N ILE A 293 -5.51 -5.77 13.33
CA ILE A 293 -4.77 -5.59 12.07
C ILE A 293 -4.44 -6.97 11.52
N LYS A 294 -4.74 -7.22 10.25
CA LYS A 294 -4.49 -8.49 9.59
C LYS A 294 -3.69 -8.28 8.31
N ARG A 295 -2.62 -9.05 8.15
CA ARG A 295 -1.92 -9.18 6.87
C ARG A 295 -2.75 -10.08 5.93
N ARG A 296 -3.04 -9.60 4.73
CA ARG A 296 -3.71 -10.35 3.66
C ARG A 296 -2.74 -11.38 3.10
N VAL A 297 -3.01 -12.65 3.34
CA VAL A 297 -2.21 -13.80 2.86
C VAL A 297 -2.25 -13.91 1.33
N ASN A 298 -3.35 -13.48 0.69
CA ASN A 298 -3.61 -13.62 -0.75
C ASN A 298 -3.90 -12.28 -1.47
N TYR A 299 -3.15 -11.21 -1.22
CA TYR A 299 -3.28 -9.99 -2.06
C TYR A 299 -3.04 -10.28 -3.57
N ARG A 300 -2.37 -11.39 -3.90
CA ARG A 300 -2.01 -11.78 -5.27
C ARG A 300 -3.19 -12.24 -6.16
N THR A 301 -4.31 -12.72 -5.61
CA THR A 301 -5.42 -13.27 -6.43
C THR A 301 -6.56 -12.29 -6.71
N ASN A 302 -6.80 -11.31 -5.84
CA ASN A 302 -7.97 -10.43 -6.00
C ASN A 302 -7.77 -9.29 -7.02
N ALA A 303 -6.54 -9.02 -7.47
CA ALA A 303 -6.29 -8.01 -8.51
C ALA A 303 -6.70 -8.47 -9.93
N VAL A 304 -7.10 -9.75 -10.10
CA VAL A 304 -7.49 -10.32 -11.38
C VAL A 304 -9.02 -10.29 -11.60
N GLN A 305 -9.82 -10.15 -10.54
CA GLN A 305 -11.29 -10.23 -10.65
C GLN A 305 -12.01 -8.87 -10.78
N ASP A 306 -11.39 -7.75 -10.40
CA ASP A 306 -12.03 -6.42 -10.52
C ASP A 306 -11.95 -5.79 -11.94
N ASN A 307 -11.54 -6.56 -12.95
CA ASN A 307 -11.34 -6.09 -14.34
C ASN A 307 -12.25 -6.77 -15.39
N GLU A 308 -13.29 -7.50 -15.01
CA GLU A 308 -14.31 -7.93 -15.97
C GLU A 308 -15.28 -6.79 -16.27
N VAL A 309 -14.93 -6.02 -17.31
CA VAL A 309 -15.84 -5.08 -17.97
C VAL A 309 -16.91 -5.90 -18.69
N HIS A 310 -18.17 -5.70 -18.31
CA HIS A 310 -19.34 -6.10 -19.08
C HIS A 310 -19.23 -5.55 -20.51
N VAL A 311 -19.01 -6.43 -21.48
CA VAL A 311 -19.22 -6.13 -22.89
C VAL A 311 -20.72 -6.23 -23.13
N LEU A 312 -21.35 -5.08 -23.38
CA LEU A 312 -22.66 -5.00 -24.03
C LEU A 312 -22.45 -5.38 -25.49
N GLU A 313 -23.04 -6.50 -25.91
CA GLU A 313 -23.27 -6.81 -27.32
C GLU A 313 -24.52 -6.04 -27.77
N ASP A 314 -24.32 -5.05 -28.64
CA ASP A 314 -25.37 -4.46 -29.47
C ASP A 314 -25.07 -4.83 -30.94
N ILE A 315 -26.09 -5.47 -31.55
CA ILE A 315 -26.34 -5.82 -32.97
C ILE A 315 -25.69 -7.11 -33.50
#